data_AF-A0A9E4XGV4-F1
#
_entry.id   AF-A0A9E4XGV4-F1
#
_cell.length_a   1.000
_cell.length_b   1.000
_cell.length_c   1.000
_cell.angle_alpha   90.00
_cell.angle_beta   90.00
_cell.angle_gamma   90.00
#
_symmetry.space_group_name_H-M   'P 1'
#
loop_
_entity.id
_entity.type
_entity.pdbx_description
1 polymer ?
#
loop_
_entity_poly.entity_id
_entity_poly.type
_entity_poly.pdbx_seq_one_letter_code
_entity_poly.pdbx_strand_id
1 'polypeptide(L)' 'GGPEQAMQTAARLKLFTRATSLGGTESLIEHRASIEGPGTTTPDNLLRMSVGIENAEDLLEDLSQALG' A
#
# COMPACT_ATOMS: atom_id res chain seq x y z
N GLY A 1 14.27 4.94 -2.22
CA GLY A 1 13.30 3.87 -2.55
C GLY A 1 13.95 2.51 -2.43
N GLY A 2 13.22 1.45 -2.77
CA GLY A 2 13.67 0.06 -2.71
C GLY A 2 12.64 -0.85 -2.02
N PRO A 3 12.83 -2.18 -2.05
CA PRO A 3 11.86 -3.14 -1.52
C PRO A 3 11.62 -2.98 -0.03
N GLU A 4 12.68 -2.77 0.74
CA GLU A 4 12.59 -2.55 2.18
C GLU A 4 11.81 -1.26 2.50
N GLN A 5 12.09 -0.18 1.79
CA GLN A 5 11.38 1.09 1.99
C GLN A 5 9.92 0.99 1.57
N ALA A 6 9.59 0.28 0.49
CA ALA A 6 8.20 0.05 0.08
C ALA A 6 7.43 -0.72 1.17
N MET A 7 8.01 -1.78 1.71
CA MET A 7 7.40 -2.53 2.82
C MET A 7 7.28 -1.70 4.10
N GLN A 8 8.27 -0.86 4.41
CA GLN A 8 8.22 0.06 5.56
C GLN A 8 7.12 1.11 5.40
N THR A 9 6.98 1.74 4.23
CA THR A 9 5.90 2.69 3.94
C THR A 9 4.53 2.01 4.12
N ALA A 10 4.34 0.82 3.53
CA ALA A 10 3.09 0.07 3.69
C ALA A 10 2.80 -0.32 5.15
N ALA A 11 3.83 -0.51 5.99
CA ALA A 11 3.68 -0.81 7.41
C ALA A 11 3.43 0.44 8.28
N ARG A 12 3.78 1.64 7.81
CA ARG A 12 3.58 2.91 8.52
C ARG A 12 2.19 3.51 8.33
N LEU A 13 1.48 3.13 7.26
CA LEU A 13 0.11 3.56 7.01
C LEU A 13 -0.82 3.06 8.12
N LYS A 14 -1.73 3.93 8.55
CA LYS A 14 -2.66 3.67 9.66
C LYS A 14 -4.09 3.44 9.17
N LEU A 15 -4.47 4.06 8.06
CA LEU A 15 -5.80 3.94 7.46
C LEU A 15 -5.83 2.85 6.39
N PHE A 16 -4.76 2.73 5.61
CA PHE A 16 -4.68 1.67 4.60
C PHE A 16 -4.45 0.31 5.23
N THR A 17 -5.41 -0.60 5.05
CA THR A 17 -5.29 -1.97 5.54
C THR A 17 -4.45 -2.82 4.58
N ARG A 18 -3.55 -3.64 5.14
CA ARG A 18 -2.74 -4.58 4.35
C ARG A 18 -3.56 -5.82 4.00
N ALA A 19 -4.16 -5.84 2.83
CA ALA A 19 -4.95 -6.97 2.34
C ALA A 19 -4.89 -7.08 0.81
N THR A 20 -5.11 -8.29 0.30
CA THR A 20 -5.05 -8.62 -1.14
C THR A 20 -6.39 -8.52 -1.87
N SER A 21 -7.45 -8.14 -1.16
CA SER A 21 -8.79 -7.94 -1.74
C SER A 21 -8.89 -6.56 -2.40
N LEU A 22 -9.88 -6.36 -3.27
CA LEU A 22 -10.18 -5.09 -3.94
C LEU A 22 -11.68 -4.83 -3.91
N GLY A 23 -12.08 -3.56 -3.76
CA GLY A 23 -13.48 -3.12 -3.96
C GLY A 23 -14.36 -3.04 -2.71
N GLY A 24 -13.78 -3.06 -1.51
CA GLY A 24 -14.47 -2.66 -0.28
C GLY A 24 -14.60 -1.14 -0.14
N THR A 25 -15.31 -0.69 0.88
CA THR A 25 -15.34 0.73 1.26
C THR A 25 -14.04 1.20 1.92
N GLU A 26 -13.18 0.26 2.30
CA GLU A 26 -11.92 0.46 2.99
C GLU A 26 -10.77 0.64 2.01
N SER A 27 -9.84 1.50 2.37
CA SER A 27 -8.59 1.70 1.66
C SER A 27 -7.60 0.56 1.95
N LEU A 28 -7.02 -0.02 0.90
CA LEU A 28 -6.13 -1.18 0.98
C LEU A 28 -4.78 -0.89 0.34
N ILE A 29 -3.73 -1.52 0.87
CA ILE A 29 -2.38 -1.47 0.30
C ILE A 29 -1.73 -2.84 0.29
N GLU A 30 -0.98 -3.13 -0.78
CA GLU A 30 -0.21 -4.36 -0.89
C GLU A 30 1.13 -4.16 -1.62
N HIS A 31 2.11 -4.96 -1.24
CA HIS A 31 3.36 -5.06 -1.96
C HIS A 31 3.25 -6.13 -3.05
N ARG A 32 3.16 -5.71 -4.33
CA ARG A 32 2.74 -6.59 -5.42
C ARG A 32 3.67 -7.78 -5.66
N ALA A 33 4.98 -7.55 -5.63
CA ALA A 33 5.95 -8.61 -5.82
C ALA A 33 5.83 -9.71 -4.75
N SER A 34 5.52 -9.35 -3.49
CA SER A 34 5.27 -10.33 -2.42
C SER A 34 3.98 -11.15 -2.63
N ILE A 35 2.95 -10.54 -3.23
CA ILE A 35 1.67 -11.22 -3.49
C ILE A 35 1.78 -12.18 -4.68
N GLU A 36 2.47 -11.77 -5.74
CA GLU A 36 2.65 -12.60 -6.93
C GLU A 36 3.66 -13.73 -6.72
N GLY A 37 4.66 -13.52 -5.85
CA GLY A 37 5.60 -14.56 -5.47
C GLY A 37 6.70 -14.83 -6.50
N PRO A 38 7.36 -16.01 -6.43
CA PRO A 38 8.52 -16.33 -7.25
C PRO A 38 8.21 -16.26 -8.76
N GLY A 39 9.09 -15.62 -9.53
CA GLY A 39 8.94 -15.45 -10.97
C GLY A 39 8.13 -14.23 -11.40
N THR A 40 7.68 -13.40 -10.45
CA THR A 40 7.09 -12.10 -10.77
C THR A 40 8.06 -11.20 -11.53
N THR A 41 7.55 -10.49 -12.53
CA THR A 41 8.25 -9.39 -13.21
C THR A 41 7.91 -8.03 -12.59
N THR A 42 7.10 -8.01 -11.55
CA THR A 42 6.68 -6.78 -10.87
C THR A 42 7.86 -6.18 -10.13
N PRO A 43 8.10 -4.86 -10.24
CA PRO A 43 9.14 -4.19 -9.46
C PRO A 43 8.99 -4.46 -7.96
N ASP A 44 10.12 -4.72 -7.31
CA ASP A 44 10.22 -5.06 -5.89
C ASP A 44 9.91 -3.87 -4.95
N ASN A 45 9.70 -2.68 -5.51
CA ASN A 45 9.34 -1.47 -4.79
C ASN A 45 7.91 -1.01 -5.11
N LEU A 46 7.13 -1.79 -5.86
CA LEU A 46 5.78 -1.42 -6.28
C LEU A 46 4.76 -1.73 -5.17
N LEU A 47 4.14 -0.66 -4.67
CA LEU A 47 2.94 -0.75 -3.84
C LEU A 47 1.71 -0.53 -4.72
N ARG A 48 0.72 -1.44 -4.63
CA ARG A 48 -0.60 -1.23 -5.21
C ARG A 48 -1.55 -0.78 -4.11
N MET A 49 -2.36 0.22 -4.42
CA MET A 49 -3.34 0.78 -3.50
C MET A 49 -4.73 0.68 -4.10
N SER A 50 -5.70 0.27 -3.29
CA SER A 50 -7.14 0.42 -3.57
C SER A 50 -7.64 1.54 -2.70
N VAL A 51 -8.11 2.62 -3.29
CA VAL A 51 -8.64 3.76 -2.53
C VAL A 51 -10.11 3.48 -2.20
N GLY A 52 -10.44 3.52 -0.91
CA GLY A 52 -11.79 3.36 -0.39
C GLY A 52 -12.60 4.66 -0.48
N ILE A 53 -13.57 4.82 0.42
CA ILE A 53 -14.47 5.99 0.48
C ILE A 53 -14.27 6.82 1.75
N GLU A 54 -13.13 6.68 2.43
CA GLU A 54 -12.76 7.52 3.56
C GLU A 54 -12.58 8.99 3.13
N ASN A 55 -12.46 9.89 4.11
CA ASN A 55 -12.15 11.29 3.82
C ASN A 55 -10.80 11.37 3.10
N ALA A 56 -10.79 12.04 1.94
CA ALA A 56 -9.59 12.20 1.13
C ALA A 56 -8.46 12.92 1.86
N GLU A 57 -8.77 13.88 2.75
CA GLU A 57 -7.76 14.60 3.55
C GLU A 57 -7.05 13.64 4.51
N ASP A 58 -7.80 12.80 5.22
CA ASP A 58 -7.25 11.80 6.14
C ASP A 58 -6.33 10.81 5.41
N LEU A 59 -6.72 10.36 4.20
CA LEU A 59 -5.91 9.45 3.38
C LEU A 59 -4.62 10.11 2.89
N LEU A 60 -4.68 11.39 2.49
CA LEU A 60 -3.51 12.15 2.06
C LEU A 60 -2.55 12.42 3.22
N GLU A 61 -3.07 12.73 4.41
CA GLU A 61 -2.27 12.91 5.62
C GLU A 61 -1.59 11.59 6.04
N ASP A 62 -2.32 10.48 5.98
CA ASP A 62 -1.75 9.15 6.29
C ASP A 62 -0.65 8.76 5.29
N LEU A 63 -0.83 9.05 4.00
CA LEU A 63 0.21 8.85 2.99
C LEU A 63 1.43 9.73 3.22
N SER A 64 1.20 11.01 3.53
CA SER A 64 2.26 11.98 3.76
C SER A 64 3.11 11.60 4.96
N GLN A 65 2.50 11.15 6.07
CA GLN A 65 3.26 10.69 7.25
C GLN A 65 4.01 9.39 7.00
N ALA A 66 3.46 8.48 6.19
CA ALA A 66 4.10 7.19 5.91
C ALA A 66 5.28 7.29 4.92
N LEU A 67 5.27 8.32 4.06
CA LEU A 67 6.33 8.60 3.08
C LEU A 67 7.48 9.46 3.61
N GLY A 68 7.26 10.18 4.72
CA GLY A 68 8.31 10.94 5.43
C GLY A 68 9.33 10.05 6.15
#